data_AF-A0A2H3D087-F1
#
_entry.id   AF-A0A2H3D087-F1
#
_cell.length_a   1.000
_cell.length_b   1.000
_cell.length_c   1.000
_cell.angle_alpha   90.00
_cell.angle_beta   90.00
_cell.angle_gamma   90.00
#
_symmetry.space_group_name_H-M   'P 1'
#
loop_
_entity.id
_entity.type
_entity.pdbx_description
1 polymer ?
#
loop_
_entity_poly.entity_id
_entity_poly.type
_entity_poly.pdbx_seq_one_letter_code
_entity_poly.pdbx_strand_id
1 'polypeptide(L)'
;MSQLENNEGATIFGLWQGKLLLFKDIVSVRNYILLSFSVVGVAKPEANITATHLIFTFIFRGGDLYRPGTTLDLKFQPHKSSEYTDLAATVIKRFEPFTSTVVLLVQRLPDNQPLILKLADRRLGYRASNDDNVDTVPWLSSIDDHLRLAVRDIQRGVKPNWFKLIHDFENRPDTKLWEDWMWEVCTWIGKISSHNTELSAYRLLYRLQGRYIPCLLGVVRLRIIPESTPLHPITDVVQGLVLEYVPGISMDKLKPGIGVSEQEAEKISSAVLEGFRAIEAEKRLLHNDSPVIIGFGEANIRNPDYSDKEWEHVVHGGPDTRYMRRLLVIPEGGRWKRTVTPYHHKKPIAFNNYVESIPDGFRWATFDRVIQTVIRGMQASLQATYSALHNELGWQVRLVGSGFLQHASVKFLSEVLQCYRIASRIADQQALAQNTIRAE
;
A
#
# COMPACT_ATOMS: atom_id res chain seq x y z
N MET A 1 -35.24 68.32 9.64
CA MET A 1 -36.08 67.53 8.70
C MET A 1 -35.33 66.21 8.50
N SER A 2 -35.61 65.18 9.31
CA SER A 2 -36.56 64.08 9.01
C SER A 2 -36.16 63.34 7.72
N GLN A 3 -35.95 62.02 7.65
CA GLN A 3 -36.28 60.90 8.55
C GLN A 3 -35.67 59.59 7.95
N LEU A 4 -35.37 58.60 8.82
CA LEU A 4 -35.51 57.13 8.68
C LEU A 4 -34.67 56.38 7.60
N GLU A 5 -34.16 55.16 7.75
CA GLU A 5 -34.20 54.06 8.76
C GLU A 5 -33.09 53.04 8.35
N ASN A 6 -32.22 52.57 9.27
CA ASN A 6 -32.23 51.28 9.98
C ASN A 6 -32.29 50.00 9.10
N ASN A 7 -31.28 49.11 9.16
CA ASN A 7 -31.16 48.09 10.22
C ASN A 7 -29.97 47.12 10.04
N GLU A 8 -29.37 46.77 11.16
CA GLU A 8 -28.41 45.70 11.41
C GLU A 8 -29.09 44.31 11.46
N GLY A 9 -28.29 43.25 11.37
CA GLY A 9 -28.78 41.88 11.62
C GLY A 9 -27.68 40.82 11.64
N ALA A 10 -26.96 40.71 12.76
CA ALA A 10 -26.23 39.51 13.16
C ALA A 10 -27.18 38.52 13.86
N THR A 11 -27.11 37.20 13.63
CA THR A 11 -27.59 36.18 14.60
C THR A 11 -26.98 34.78 14.36
N ILE A 12 -26.09 34.39 15.29
CA ILE A 12 -26.05 33.17 16.13
C ILE A 12 -26.07 31.76 15.47
N PHE A 13 -24.94 31.05 15.63
CA PHE A 13 -24.82 29.58 15.56
C PHE A 13 -25.27 28.93 16.88
N GLY A 14 -26.16 27.93 16.78
CA GLY A 14 -26.62 27.13 17.91
C GLY A 14 -25.70 25.94 18.24
N LEU A 15 -25.53 25.69 19.54
CA LEU A 15 -24.97 24.47 20.13
C LEU A 15 -26.00 23.33 20.09
N TRP A 16 -25.53 22.09 19.82
CA TRP A 16 -26.07 20.91 20.51
C TRP A 16 -24.98 19.85 20.73
N GLN A 17 -24.90 19.39 21.99
CA GLN A 17 -24.01 18.35 22.51
C GLN A 17 -24.54 16.94 22.17
N GLY A 18 -23.67 15.93 22.14
CA GLY A 18 -24.14 14.55 22.24
C GLY A 18 -23.15 13.41 22.03
N LYS A 19 -22.58 12.94 23.14
CA LYS A 19 -22.10 11.56 23.43
C LYS A 19 -20.79 11.06 22.81
N LEU A 20 -19.76 11.28 23.61
CA LEU A 20 -18.60 10.43 23.81
C LEU A 20 -19.03 9.01 24.26
N LEU A 21 -18.59 7.97 23.53
CA LEU A 21 -18.51 6.60 24.04
C LEU A 21 -17.08 6.11 23.79
N LEU A 22 -16.35 5.93 24.89
CA LEU A 22 -15.07 5.23 24.92
C LEU A 22 -15.27 3.79 24.48
N PHE A 23 -14.46 3.32 23.53
CA PHE A 23 -13.95 1.95 23.56
C PHE A 23 -12.43 2.01 23.44
N LYS A 24 -11.79 1.67 24.56
CA LYS A 24 -10.38 1.30 24.67
C LYS A 24 -10.19 -0.08 24.05
N ASP A 25 -8.94 -0.33 23.67
CA ASP A 25 -8.33 -1.63 23.38
C ASP A 25 -8.54 -2.19 21.97
N ILE A 26 -7.64 -1.80 21.03
CA ILE A 26 -7.14 -2.72 19.99
C ILE A 26 -5.65 -2.43 19.75
N VAL A 27 -4.87 -3.51 19.82
CA VAL A 27 -3.41 -3.62 19.68
C VAL A 27 -2.92 -3.04 18.35
N SER A 28 -1.86 -2.23 18.43
CA SER A 28 -1.18 -1.58 17.32
C SER A 28 -0.25 -2.56 16.60
N VAL A 29 -0.55 -2.90 15.34
CA VAL A 29 0.40 -3.50 14.39
C VAL A 29 0.38 -2.64 13.13
N ARG A 30 1.45 -1.89 12.87
CA ARG A 30 1.58 -1.01 11.70
C ARG A 30 2.87 -1.33 10.95
N ASN A 31 2.74 -1.71 9.67
CA ASN A 31 3.75 -1.58 8.61
C ASN A 31 3.09 -1.94 7.26
N TYR A 32 2.53 -1.03 6.44
CA TYR A 32 2.14 -1.40 5.05
C TYR A 32 2.11 -0.22 4.02
N ILE A 33 2.91 -0.40 2.96
CA ILE A 33 2.72 -0.33 1.48
C ILE A 33 1.76 0.69 0.85
N LEU A 34 2.29 1.46 -0.11
CA LEU A 34 1.56 2.25 -1.11
C LEU A 34 1.90 1.74 -2.53
N LEU A 35 0.91 1.24 -3.28
CA LEU A 35 0.96 1.17 -4.75
C LEU A 35 0.15 2.36 -5.27
N SER A 36 0.82 3.42 -5.70
CA SER A 36 0.18 4.59 -6.29
C SER A 36 -0.19 4.33 -7.75
N PHE A 37 -1.49 4.33 -8.05
CA PHE A 37 -1.99 4.49 -9.42
C PHE A 37 -2.43 5.95 -9.60
N SER A 38 -1.82 6.66 -10.56
CA SER A 38 -2.30 7.96 -11.00
C SER A 38 -3.35 7.74 -12.10
N VAL A 39 -4.59 8.14 -11.82
CA VAL A 39 -5.68 8.15 -12.80
C VAL A 39 -5.86 9.59 -13.25
N VAL A 40 -5.57 9.86 -14.52
CA VAL A 40 -5.87 11.15 -15.17
C VAL A 40 -7.23 11.02 -15.85
N GLY A 41 -8.25 11.63 -15.25
CA GLY A 41 -9.56 11.76 -15.88
C GLY A 41 -9.51 12.75 -17.04
N VAL A 42 -10.04 12.35 -18.20
CA VAL A 42 -10.22 13.22 -19.36
C VAL A 42 -11.48 14.05 -19.16
N ALA A 43 -11.32 15.36 -18.92
CA ALA A 43 -12.43 16.30 -18.98
C ALA A 43 -12.63 16.80 -20.42
N LYS A 44 -13.90 16.89 -20.84
CA LYS A 44 -14.32 17.49 -22.13
C LYS A 44 -13.92 18.97 -22.24
N PRO A 45 -13.74 19.50 -23.46
CA PRO A 45 -12.95 20.71 -23.69
C PRO A 45 -13.81 21.99 -23.70
N GLU A 46 -14.49 22.35 -22.61
CA GLU A 46 -15.17 23.67 -22.52
C GLU A 46 -15.16 24.23 -21.09
N ALA A 47 -13.98 24.59 -20.58
CA ALA A 47 -13.83 25.61 -19.54
C ALA A 47 -12.36 26.03 -19.43
N ASN A 48 -12.09 27.31 -19.70
CA ASN A 48 -10.80 27.93 -19.38
C ASN A 48 -10.61 27.95 -17.86
N ILE A 49 -9.89 26.96 -17.33
CA ILE A 49 -9.35 26.99 -15.97
C ILE A 49 -7.84 27.17 -16.10
N THR A 50 -7.36 28.39 -15.84
CA THR A 50 -5.95 28.66 -15.55
C THR A 50 -5.56 27.90 -14.28
N ALA A 51 -5.08 26.68 -14.45
CA ALA A 51 -4.47 25.89 -13.39
C ALA A 51 -3.07 26.43 -13.12
N THR A 52 -2.96 27.31 -12.12
CA THR A 52 -1.67 27.68 -11.52
C THR A 52 -1.06 26.44 -10.89
N HIS A 53 -0.23 25.73 -11.64
CA HIS A 53 0.62 24.65 -11.14
C HIS A 53 1.68 25.28 -10.22
N LEU A 54 1.38 25.35 -8.92
CA LEU A 54 2.39 25.58 -7.88
C LEU A 54 3.17 24.28 -7.69
N ILE A 55 4.15 24.06 -8.57
CA ILE A 55 5.18 23.04 -8.38
C ILE A 55 6.12 23.58 -7.30
N PHE A 56 5.93 23.15 -6.05
CA PHE A 56 6.94 23.34 -5.02
C PHE A 56 8.11 22.39 -5.30
N THR A 57 9.11 22.89 -6.04
CA THR A 57 10.40 22.21 -6.18
C THR A 57 11.18 22.43 -4.89
N PHE A 58 10.98 21.57 -3.89
CA PHE A 58 11.83 21.56 -2.71
C PHE A 58 13.22 21.06 -3.12
N ILE A 59 14.19 21.98 -3.12
CA ILE A 59 15.60 21.69 -3.44
C ILE A 59 16.20 20.94 -2.25
N PHE A 60 16.22 19.61 -2.30
CA PHE A 60 17.02 18.79 -1.40
C PHE A 60 18.51 19.09 -1.64
N ARG A 61 19.18 19.78 -0.71
CA ARG A 61 20.63 20.04 -0.76
C ARG A 61 21.49 18.76 -0.64
N GLY A 62 20.89 17.62 -0.27
CA GLY A 62 21.52 16.29 -0.38
C GLY A 62 21.52 15.69 -1.80
N GLY A 63 20.88 16.36 -2.78
CA GLY A 63 20.74 15.85 -4.15
C GLY A 63 22.02 15.88 -4.98
N ASP A 64 23.07 16.56 -4.52
CA ASP A 64 24.31 16.76 -5.28
C ASP A 64 25.09 15.46 -5.47
N LEU A 65 25.03 14.60 -4.45
CA LEU A 65 25.70 13.29 -4.46
C LEU A 65 25.27 12.41 -5.63
N TYR A 66 24.04 12.56 -6.10
CA TYR A 66 23.48 11.72 -7.16
C TYR A 66 23.23 12.46 -8.47
N ARG A 67 23.80 13.67 -8.64
CA ARG A 67 23.64 14.41 -9.90
C ARG A 67 24.17 13.61 -11.10
N PRO A 68 23.52 13.69 -12.27
CA PRO A 68 24.09 13.18 -13.51
C PRO A 68 25.53 13.69 -13.72
N GLY A 69 26.43 12.80 -14.11
CA GLY A 69 27.87 13.05 -14.25
C GLY A 69 28.69 12.78 -12.98
N THR A 70 28.07 12.66 -11.80
CA THR A 70 28.80 12.32 -10.58
C THR A 70 29.31 10.88 -10.63
N THR A 71 30.60 10.68 -10.34
CA THR A 71 31.19 9.34 -10.14
C THR A 71 30.98 8.89 -8.70
N LEU A 72 30.49 7.67 -8.53
CA LEU A 72 30.29 7.01 -7.24
C LEU A 72 31.33 5.91 -7.06
N ASP A 73 32.05 5.97 -5.95
CA ASP A 73 32.96 4.91 -5.52
C ASP A 73 32.23 3.96 -4.57
N LEU A 74 31.97 2.74 -5.05
CA LEU A 74 31.18 1.73 -4.37
C LEU A 74 32.05 0.53 -3.99
N LYS A 75 31.77 -0.07 -2.84
CA LYS A 75 32.20 -1.46 -2.57
C LYS A 75 31.12 -2.38 -3.09
N PHE A 76 31.41 -3.16 -4.13
CA PHE A 76 30.50 -4.08 -4.79
C PHE A 76 30.80 -5.54 -4.43
N GLN A 77 29.78 -6.25 -3.99
CA GLN A 77 29.81 -7.69 -3.78
C GLN A 77 28.94 -8.36 -4.86
N PRO A 78 29.55 -9.04 -5.85
CA PRO A 78 28.81 -9.81 -6.85
C PRO A 78 27.89 -10.84 -6.19
N HIS A 79 26.74 -11.12 -6.80
CA HIS A 79 25.76 -12.05 -6.24
C HIS A 79 26.34 -13.46 -5.92
N LYS A 80 27.31 -13.92 -6.72
CA LYS A 80 27.98 -15.21 -6.58
C LYS A 80 29.27 -15.17 -5.75
N SER A 81 29.61 -14.04 -5.14
CA SER A 81 30.84 -13.84 -4.36
C SER A 81 30.54 -13.41 -2.92
N SER A 82 31.40 -13.83 -1.99
CA SER A 82 31.40 -13.35 -0.61
C SER A 82 32.23 -12.07 -0.42
N GLU A 83 33.10 -11.75 -1.38
CA GLU A 83 34.07 -10.67 -1.26
C GLU A 83 33.58 -9.37 -1.90
N TYR A 84 33.95 -8.25 -1.29
CA TYR A 84 33.73 -6.91 -1.84
C TYR A 84 34.91 -6.48 -2.68
N THR A 85 34.61 -5.96 -3.86
CA THR A 85 35.55 -5.35 -4.82
C THR A 85 35.19 -3.88 -5.02
N ASP A 86 36.13 -3.08 -5.52
CA ASP A 86 35.84 -1.69 -5.87
C ASP A 86 35.07 -1.61 -7.18
N LEU A 87 34.02 -0.77 -7.21
CA LEU A 87 33.20 -0.48 -8.36
C LEU A 87 33.01 1.03 -8.47
N ALA A 88 33.58 1.62 -9.52
CA ALA A 88 33.33 3.00 -9.87
C ALA A 88 32.22 3.08 -10.94
N ALA A 89 31.23 3.94 -10.71
CA ALA A 89 30.11 4.12 -11.62
C ALA A 89 29.71 5.60 -11.75
N THR A 90 29.42 6.05 -12.96
CA THR A 90 28.96 7.43 -13.21
C THR A 90 27.44 7.47 -13.26
N VAL A 91 26.80 8.40 -12.54
CA VAL A 91 25.35 8.58 -12.60
C VAL A 91 24.96 9.15 -13.96
N ILE A 92 24.12 8.44 -14.71
CA ILE A 92 23.52 8.94 -15.95
C ILE A 92 22.24 9.69 -15.64
N LYS A 93 21.39 9.11 -14.79
CA LYS A 93 20.05 9.63 -14.53
C LYS A 93 19.54 9.22 -13.15
N ARG A 94 18.78 10.10 -12.51
CA ARG A 94 17.99 9.80 -11.32
C ARG A 94 16.53 9.53 -11.68
N PHE A 95 15.89 8.58 -11.02
CA PHE A 95 14.46 8.35 -11.14
C PHE A 95 13.75 8.95 -9.91
N GLU A 96 12.89 9.93 -10.15
CA GLU A 96 12.16 10.68 -9.14
C GLU A 96 10.64 10.50 -9.33
N PRO A 97 9.82 10.58 -8.26
CA PRO A 97 10.22 10.84 -6.88
C PRO A 97 10.92 9.64 -6.22
N PHE A 98 11.83 9.90 -5.29
CA PHE A 98 12.39 8.85 -4.45
C PHE A 98 11.32 8.39 -3.46
N THR A 99 10.99 7.10 -3.49
CA THR A 99 10.04 6.49 -2.55
C THR A 99 10.79 6.07 -1.29
N SER A 100 10.98 4.77 -1.09
CA SER A 100 11.80 4.21 0.00
C SER A 100 13.29 4.14 -0.35
N THR A 101 13.63 4.11 -1.65
CA THR A 101 15.01 3.99 -2.14
C THR A 101 15.31 5.01 -3.22
N VAL A 102 16.58 5.40 -3.34
CA VAL A 102 17.10 6.19 -4.44
C VAL A 102 17.38 5.25 -5.60
N VAL A 103 16.78 5.50 -6.76
CA VAL A 103 16.98 4.67 -7.95
C VAL A 103 17.74 5.49 -8.99
N LEU A 104 18.87 4.97 -9.43
CA LEU A 104 19.77 5.63 -10.39
C LEU A 104 20.02 4.71 -11.57
N LEU A 105 20.06 5.28 -12.77
CA LEU A 105 20.73 4.67 -13.91
C LEU A 105 22.18 5.12 -13.85
N VAL A 106 23.10 4.17 -13.79
CA VAL A 106 24.54 4.42 -13.72
C VAL A 106 25.27 3.70 -14.84
N GLN A 107 26.43 4.23 -15.23
CA GLN A 107 27.35 3.62 -16.17
C GLN A 107 28.55 3.07 -15.41
N ARG A 108 28.82 1.77 -15.53
CA ARG A 108 30.02 1.15 -14.96
C ARG A 108 31.25 1.59 -15.76
N LEU A 109 32.27 2.13 -15.08
CA LEU A 109 33.43 2.74 -15.76
C LEU A 109 34.38 1.80 -16.54
N PRO A 110 34.64 0.54 -16.15
CA PRO A 110 35.54 -0.31 -16.93
C PRO A 110 34.99 -0.74 -18.31
N ASP A 111 33.67 -0.83 -18.48
CA ASP A 111 33.07 -1.42 -19.68
C ASP A 111 31.84 -0.67 -20.20
N ASN A 112 31.55 0.50 -19.63
CA ASN A 112 30.43 1.35 -20.00
C ASN A 112 29.05 0.68 -19.91
N GLN A 113 28.93 -0.43 -19.17
CA GLN A 113 27.68 -1.15 -19.04
C GLN A 113 26.66 -0.32 -18.23
N PRO A 114 25.44 -0.08 -18.75
CA PRO A 114 24.39 0.58 -17.99
C PRO A 114 23.80 -0.36 -16.94
N LEU A 115 23.60 0.14 -15.73
CA LEU A 115 23.11 -0.61 -14.57
C LEU A 115 22.07 0.21 -13.81
N ILE A 116 21.17 -0.46 -13.10
CA ILE A 116 20.29 0.17 -12.11
C ILE A 116 20.91 0.04 -10.72
N LEU A 117 21.10 1.16 -10.05
CA LEU A 117 21.57 1.24 -8.67
C LEU A 117 20.41 1.66 -7.78
N LYS A 118 20.02 0.80 -6.83
CA LYS A 118 19.02 1.12 -5.80
C LYS A 118 19.69 1.31 -4.45
N LEU A 119 19.68 2.51 -3.90
CA LEU A 119 20.33 2.86 -2.64
C LEU A 119 19.31 3.12 -1.53
N ALA A 120 19.48 2.47 -0.39
CA ALA A 120 18.66 2.66 0.81
C ALA A 120 19.12 3.90 1.61
N ASP A 121 19.26 5.03 0.92
CA ASP A 121 19.72 6.28 1.52
C ASP A 121 18.61 6.91 2.36
N ARG A 122 18.82 7.02 3.68
CA ARG A 122 17.83 7.62 4.60
C ARG A 122 17.66 9.12 4.42
N ARG A 123 18.63 9.79 3.81
CA ARG A 123 18.64 11.25 3.65
C ARG A 123 17.70 11.72 2.53
N LEU A 124 17.19 10.79 1.73
CA LEU A 124 16.32 11.05 0.59
C LEU A 124 15.04 10.21 0.66
N GLY A 125 13.97 10.70 0.04
CA GLY A 125 12.66 10.03 0.01
C GLY A 125 11.84 10.26 1.28
N TYR A 126 10.87 9.38 1.53
CA TYR A 126 9.96 9.54 2.66
C TYR A 126 10.66 9.26 3.99
N ARG A 127 10.58 10.25 4.90
CA ARG A 127 10.94 10.08 6.30
C ARG A 127 9.84 9.30 7.00
N ALA A 128 10.20 8.46 7.97
CA ALA A 128 9.22 7.95 8.90
C ALA A 128 8.62 9.15 9.65
N SER A 129 7.33 9.42 9.43
CA SER A 129 6.56 10.42 10.16
C SER A 129 5.30 9.73 10.69
N ASN A 130 4.89 10.12 11.89
CA ASN A 130 3.63 9.67 12.47
C ASN A 130 2.41 10.38 11.91
N ASP A 131 2.61 11.51 11.25
CA ASP A 131 1.54 12.32 10.69
C ASP A 131 1.66 12.34 9.16
N ASP A 132 0.61 11.86 8.49
CA ASP A 132 0.47 11.82 7.04
C ASP A 132 0.43 13.23 6.41
N ASN A 133 0.28 14.29 7.22
CA ASN A 133 0.25 15.69 6.78
C ASN A 133 1.53 16.48 7.07
N VAL A 134 2.51 15.92 7.77
CA VAL A 134 3.76 16.65 8.01
C VAL A 134 4.65 16.47 6.80
N ASP A 135 4.63 17.50 5.95
CA ASP A 135 5.59 17.71 4.87
C ASP A 135 6.99 17.30 5.35
N THR A 136 7.63 16.45 4.55
CA THR A 136 8.92 15.85 4.84
C THR A 136 9.90 16.93 5.28
N VAL A 137 10.20 16.99 6.58
CA VAL A 137 11.23 17.87 7.13
C VAL A 137 12.49 17.68 6.27
N PRO A 138 12.97 18.72 5.58
CA PRO A 138 14.13 18.58 4.71
C PRO A 138 15.30 18.02 5.50
N TRP A 139 16.03 17.08 4.90
CA TRP A 139 17.26 16.61 5.52
C TRP A 139 18.25 17.78 5.60
N LEU A 140 18.82 18.00 6.79
CA LEU A 140 19.81 19.04 7.09
C LEU A 140 21.09 18.38 7.60
N SER A 141 22.24 18.98 7.32
CA SER A 141 23.54 18.47 7.81
C SER A 141 23.59 18.40 9.34
N SER A 142 22.93 19.33 10.04
CA SER A 142 22.84 19.33 11.51
C SER A 142 22.16 18.08 12.06
N ILE A 143 21.21 17.48 11.33
CA ILE A 143 20.55 16.23 11.72
C ILE A 143 21.58 15.09 11.71
N ASP A 144 22.51 15.08 10.75
CA ASP A 144 23.59 14.10 10.70
C ASP A 144 24.56 14.26 11.87
N ASP A 145 24.93 15.50 12.19
CA ASP A 145 25.79 15.80 13.35
C ASP A 145 25.14 15.34 14.67
N HIS A 146 23.84 15.63 14.85
CA HIS A 146 23.07 15.16 16.00
C HIS A 146 23.00 13.64 16.07
N LEU A 147 22.72 12.97 14.95
CA LEU A 147 22.69 11.52 14.89
C LEU A 147 24.05 10.92 15.26
N ARG A 148 25.15 11.45 14.72
CA ARG A 148 26.50 10.96 15.00
C ARG A 148 26.89 11.17 16.45
N LEU A 149 26.57 12.32 17.03
CA LEU A 149 26.73 12.56 18.46
C LEU A 149 25.93 11.54 19.28
N ALA A 150 24.65 11.34 18.96
CA ALA A 150 23.81 10.37 19.64
C ALA A 150 24.36 8.94 19.53
N VAL A 151 24.86 8.52 18.36
CA VAL A 151 25.51 7.21 18.20
C VAL A 151 26.74 7.07 19.11
N ARG A 152 27.59 8.10 19.20
CA ARG A 152 28.76 8.09 20.11
C ARG A 152 28.33 8.00 21.57
N ASP A 153 27.30 8.75 21.96
CA ASP A 153 26.77 8.73 23.32
C ASP A 153 26.16 7.38 23.68
N ILE A 154 25.47 6.73 22.74
CA ILE A 154 24.96 5.36 22.92
C ILE A 154 26.12 4.37 23.10
N GLN A 155 27.15 4.44 22.26
CA GLN A 155 28.33 3.56 22.36
C GLN A 155 29.10 3.73 23.68
N ARG A 156 29.09 4.94 24.24
CA ARG A 156 29.70 5.24 25.56
C ARG A 156 28.78 4.90 26.75
N GLY A 157 27.54 4.48 26.49
CA GLY A 157 26.55 4.22 27.54
C GLY A 157 25.96 5.47 28.20
N VAL A 158 26.16 6.66 27.61
CA VAL A 158 25.57 7.93 28.08
C VAL A 158 24.07 8.00 27.75
N LYS A 159 23.69 7.51 26.56
CA LYS A 159 22.29 7.36 26.14
C LYS A 159 21.90 5.88 26.09
N PRO A 160 20.64 5.51 26.41
CA PRO A 160 20.18 4.13 26.26
C PRO A 160 20.23 3.70 24.79
N ASN A 161 20.32 2.39 24.55
CA ASN A 161 20.40 1.85 23.18
C ASN A 161 19.04 1.97 22.47
N TRP A 162 18.81 3.13 21.86
CA TRP A 162 17.60 3.45 21.13
C TRP A 162 17.41 2.62 19.86
N PHE A 163 18.47 2.02 19.28
CA PHE A 163 18.31 1.11 18.15
C PHE A 163 17.45 -0.10 18.53
N LYS A 164 17.63 -0.63 19.76
CA LYS A 164 16.82 -1.73 20.28
C LYS A 164 15.41 -1.27 20.63
N LEU A 165 15.27 -0.11 21.30
CA LEU A 165 13.98 0.42 21.75
C LEU A 165 13.07 0.83 20.58
N ILE A 166 13.62 1.38 19.50
CA ILE A 166 12.84 1.83 18.33
C ILE A 166 12.30 0.63 17.53
N HIS A 167 12.98 -0.52 17.58
CA HIS A 167 12.56 -1.76 16.94
C HIS A 167 11.48 -2.50 17.75
N ASP A 168 11.46 -2.29 19.07
CA ASP A 168 10.45 -2.88 19.95
C ASP A 168 9.17 -2.04 19.92
N PHE A 169 8.22 -2.43 19.09
CA PHE A 169 6.98 -1.69 18.91
C PHE A 169 6.13 -1.57 20.19
N GLU A 170 6.18 -2.57 21.07
CA GLU A 170 5.39 -2.57 22.31
C GLU A 170 6.00 -1.63 23.35
N ASN A 171 7.33 -1.56 23.40
CA ASN A 171 8.07 -0.74 24.35
C ASN A 171 8.58 0.58 23.77
N ARG A 172 8.13 0.95 22.56
CA ARG A 172 8.56 2.16 21.87
C ARG A 172 8.06 3.40 22.64
N PRO A 173 8.94 4.34 23.00
CA PRO A 173 8.54 5.58 23.66
C PRO A 173 7.63 6.45 22.78
N ASP A 174 6.76 7.24 23.43
CA ASP A 174 5.85 8.16 22.76
C ASP A 174 6.65 9.05 21.79
N THR A 175 6.20 9.11 20.55
CA THR A 175 6.80 9.91 19.49
C THR A 175 6.84 11.41 19.75
N LYS A 176 6.06 11.91 20.72
CA LYS A 176 6.19 13.28 21.23
C LYS A 176 7.52 13.55 21.94
N LEU A 177 8.19 12.49 22.40
CA LEU A 177 9.49 12.56 23.07
C LEU A 177 10.65 12.35 22.09
N TRP A 178 10.38 12.18 20.79
CA TRP A 178 11.41 11.87 19.83
C TRP A 178 12.16 13.12 19.38
N GLU A 179 13.48 13.06 19.50
CA GLU A 179 14.40 14.00 18.87
C GLU A 179 14.51 13.72 17.36
N ASP A 180 15.05 14.68 16.60
CA ASP A 180 15.23 14.59 15.15
C ASP A 180 16.02 13.33 14.72
N TRP A 181 17.11 13.00 15.40
CA TRP A 181 17.92 11.82 15.08
C TRP A 181 17.20 10.50 15.35
N MET A 182 16.20 10.47 16.25
CA MET A 182 15.43 9.26 16.55
C MET A 182 14.52 8.90 15.37
N TRP A 183 13.94 9.91 14.72
CA TRP A 183 13.22 9.75 13.46
C TRP A 183 14.14 9.24 12.33
N GLU A 184 15.40 9.65 12.31
CA GLU A 184 16.40 9.11 11.36
C GLU A 184 16.69 7.64 11.61
N VAL A 185 16.83 7.22 12.87
CA VAL A 185 17.00 5.81 13.23
C VAL A 185 15.80 5.00 12.78
N CYS A 186 14.58 5.46 13.05
CA CYS A 186 13.36 4.79 12.59
C CYS A 186 13.29 4.71 11.06
N THR A 187 13.59 5.80 10.35
CA THR A 187 13.60 5.85 8.88
C THR A 187 14.63 4.88 8.30
N TRP A 188 15.83 4.83 8.89
CA TRP A 188 16.88 3.91 8.49
C TRP A 188 16.48 2.45 8.71
N ILE A 189 15.92 2.11 9.88
CA ILE A 189 15.43 0.75 10.16
C ILE A 189 14.40 0.33 9.10
N GLY A 190 13.43 1.19 8.80
CA GLY A 190 12.44 0.93 7.75
C GLY A 190 13.10 0.69 6.39
N LYS A 191 14.00 1.56 5.95
CA LYS A 191 14.68 1.43 4.65
C LYS A 191 15.59 0.22 4.55
N ILE A 192 16.31 -0.12 5.62
CA ILE A 192 17.15 -1.33 5.67
C ILE A 192 16.28 -2.59 5.68
N SER A 193 15.15 -2.56 6.39
CA SER A 193 14.15 -3.64 6.33
C SER A 193 13.67 -3.83 4.89
N SER A 194 13.21 -2.76 4.21
CA SER A 194 12.76 -2.84 2.82
C SER A 194 13.89 -3.30 1.89
N HIS A 195 15.13 -2.84 2.09
CA HIS A 195 16.29 -3.30 1.32
C HIS A 195 16.54 -4.81 1.50
N ASN A 196 16.50 -5.32 2.73
CA ASN A 196 16.72 -6.73 3.03
C ASN A 196 15.60 -7.60 2.48
N THR A 197 14.35 -7.13 2.57
CA THR A 197 13.19 -7.77 1.95
C THR A 197 13.35 -7.84 0.44
N GLU A 198 13.71 -6.73 -0.20
CA GLU A 198 13.93 -6.70 -1.65
C GLU A 198 15.05 -7.65 -2.07
N LEU A 199 16.20 -7.61 -1.39
CA LEU A 199 17.32 -8.51 -1.63
C LEU A 199 16.91 -9.99 -1.50
N SER A 200 16.13 -10.31 -0.47
CA SER A 200 15.65 -11.66 -0.22
C SER A 200 14.67 -12.10 -1.31
N ALA A 201 13.79 -11.21 -1.78
CA ALA A 201 12.89 -11.49 -2.89
C ALA A 201 13.67 -11.76 -4.18
N TYR A 202 14.66 -10.94 -4.54
CA TYR A 202 15.50 -11.21 -5.71
C TYR A 202 16.20 -12.57 -5.60
N ARG A 203 16.78 -12.88 -4.43
CA ARG A 203 17.43 -14.19 -4.20
C ARG A 203 16.45 -15.36 -4.32
N LEU A 204 15.23 -15.21 -3.81
CA LEU A 204 14.20 -16.23 -3.88
C LEU A 204 13.74 -16.44 -5.33
N LEU A 205 13.54 -15.34 -6.07
CA LEU A 205 12.99 -15.33 -7.43
C LEU A 205 14.07 -15.43 -8.52
N TYR A 206 15.20 -16.06 -8.21
CA TYR A 206 16.37 -16.07 -9.11
C TYR A 206 16.09 -16.75 -10.46
N ARG A 207 15.09 -17.64 -10.57
CA ARG A 207 14.76 -18.33 -11.83
C ARG A 207 13.91 -17.46 -12.76
N LEU A 208 13.27 -16.41 -12.23
CA LEU A 208 12.47 -15.46 -13.00
C LEU A 208 13.28 -14.23 -13.45
N GLN A 209 14.50 -14.09 -12.94
CA GLN A 209 15.42 -13.02 -13.30
C GLN A 209 15.86 -13.11 -14.78
N GLY A 210 16.02 -11.94 -15.41
CA GLY A 210 16.32 -11.79 -16.83
C GLY A 210 15.12 -11.99 -17.75
N ARG A 211 13.95 -12.32 -17.18
CA ARG A 211 12.74 -12.62 -17.95
C ARG A 211 11.53 -11.80 -17.50
N TYR A 212 11.15 -11.95 -16.23
CA TYR A 212 10.04 -11.18 -15.64
C TYR A 212 10.54 -10.19 -14.60
N ILE A 213 11.76 -10.34 -14.12
CA ILE A 213 12.37 -9.54 -13.06
C ILE A 213 13.79 -9.21 -13.54
N PRO A 214 14.36 -8.01 -13.26
CA PRO A 214 15.74 -7.73 -13.64
C PRO A 214 16.71 -8.68 -12.95
N CYS A 215 17.85 -8.99 -13.56
CA CYS A 215 18.89 -9.75 -12.87
C CYS A 215 19.47 -8.96 -11.68
N LEU A 216 19.59 -9.61 -10.51
CA LEU A 216 20.38 -9.15 -9.38
C LEU A 216 21.85 -9.45 -9.66
N LEU A 217 22.62 -8.40 -9.92
CA LEU A 217 24.05 -8.51 -10.22
C LEU A 217 24.89 -8.56 -8.93
N GLY A 218 24.41 -7.92 -7.86
CA GLY A 218 25.03 -7.97 -6.55
C GLY A 218 24.52 -6.89 -5.60
N VAL A 219 25.23 -6.71 -4.50
CA VAL A 219 24.96 -5.66 -3.51
C VAL A 219 26.10 -4.67 -3.47
N VAL A 220 25.81 -3.43 -3.08
CA VAL A 220 26.82 -2.38 -2.94
C VAL A 220 26.76 -1.72 -1.57
N ARG A 221 27.89 -1.14 -1.19
CA ARG A 221 28.03 -0.22 -0.08
C ARG A 221 28.64 1.08 -0.60
N LEU A 222 27.89 2.16 -0.53
CA LEU A 222 28.39 3.51 -0.78
C LEU A 222 28.84 4.10 0.57
N ARG A 223 30.12 4.46 0.67
CA ARG A 223 30.62 5.20 1.84
C ARG A 223 30.23 6.67 1.71
N ILE A 224 29.56 7.21 2.72
CA ILE A 224 29.12 8.61 2.70
C ILE A 224 30.21 9.53 3.26
N ILE A 225 30.95 9.06 4.26
CA ILE A 225 31.88 9.88 5.03
C ILE A 225 33.27 9.23 4.97
N PRO A 226 34.32 9.98 4.61
CA PRO A 226 35.68 9.47 4.51
C PRO A 226 36.41 9.39 5.86
N GLU A 227 35.69 9.38 7.00
CA GLU A 227 36.34 9.29 8.31
C GLU A 227 37.12 7.97 8.47
N SER A 228 38.26 8.04 9.14
CA SER A 228 39.20 6.92 9.29
C SER A 228 38.65 5.78 10.14
N THR A 229 37.72 6.07 11.06
CA THR A 229 37.10 5.09 11.94
C THR A 229 35.59 5.05 11.70
N PRO A 230 35.05 3.95 11.12
CA PRO A 230 33.61 3.75 11.02
C PRO A 230 32.97 3.79 12.42
N LEU A 231 31.96 4.63 12.57
CA LEU A 231 31.19 4.79 13.79
C LEU A 231 30.05 3.77 13.86
N HIS A 232 29.17 3.76 12.86
CA HIS A 232 28.01 2.87 12.79
C HIS A 232 27.46 2.83 11.34
N PRO A 233 26.91 1.69 10.87
CA PRO A 233 26.37 1.58 9.51
C PRO A 233 25.34 2.67 9.14
N ILE A 234 24.55 3.16 10.10
CA ILE A 234 23.55 4.23 9.86
C ILE A 234 24.15 5.57 9.41
N THR A 235 25.40 5.86 9.77
CA THR A 235 26.08 7.13 9.48
C THR A 235 27.08 7.00 8.35
N ASP A 236 27.66 5.81 8.17
CA ASP A 236 28.87 5.68 7.34
C ASP A 236 28.61 5.01 5.99
N VAL A 237 27.56 4.19 5.88
CA VAL A 237 27.32 3.34 4.71
C VAL A 237 25.87 3.39 4.25
N VAL A 238 25.67 3.61 2.95
CA VAL A 238 24.39 3.33 2.27
C VAL A 238 24.47 1.95 1.63
N GLN A 239 23.56 1.06 2.03
CA GLN A 239 23.39 -0.24 1.38
C GLN A 239 22.62 -0.07 0.07
N GLY A 240 22.92 -0.90 -0.93
CA GLY A 240 22.18 -0.88 -2.16
C GLY A 240 22.25 -2.16 -2.98
N LEU A 241 21.43 -2.20 -4.03
CA LEU A 241 21.34 -3.30 -4.99
C LEU A 241 21.83 -2.82 -6.35
N VAL A 242 22.54 -3.69 -7.05
CA VAL A 242 22.89 -3.50 -8.45
C VAL A 242 22.06 -4.46 -9.27
N LEU A 243 21.25 -3.90 -10.15
CA LEU A 243 20.32 -4.64 -10.99
C LEU A 243 20.67 -4.40 -12.46
N GLU A 244 20.29 -5.37 -13.29
CA GLU A 244 20.25 -5.22 -14.74
C GLU A 244 19.43 -3.99 -15.14
N TYR A 245 19.97 -3.18 -16.05
CA TYR A 245 19.18 -2.15 -16.71
C TYR A 245 18.39 -2.78 -17.87
N VAL A 246 17.07 -2.71 -17.76
CA VAL A 246 16.16 -3.12 -18.85
C VAL A 246 15.75 -1.87 -19.62
N PRO A 247 16.14 -1.73 -20.90
CA PRO A 247 15.66 -0.63 -21.74
C PRO A 247 14.15 -0.72 -21.90
N GLY A 248 13.46 0.39 -21.67
CA GLY A 248 12.00 0.41 -21.79
C GLY A 248 11.38 1.75 -21.40
N ILE A 249 10.09 1.87 -21.68
CA ILE A 249 9.27 3.00 -21.23
C ILE A 249 8.61 2.61 -19.93
N SER A 250 8.74 3.47 -18.92
CA SER A 250 8.07 3.26 -17.64
C SER A 250 6.56 3.41 -17.79
N MET A 251 5.80 2.52 -17.15
CA MET A 251 4.34 2.45 -17.29
C MET A 251 3.62 3.76 -16.89
N ASP A 252 4.20 4.53 -15.95
CA ASP A 252 3.69 5.84 -15.52
C ASP A 252 3.69 6.91 -16.63
N LYS A 253 4.51 6.71 -17.67
CA LYS A 253 4.60 7.61 -18.83
C LYS A 253 3.66 7.23 -19.96
N LEU A 254 3.08 6.02 -19.92
CA LEU A 254 2.17 5.56 -20.94
C LEU A 254 0.81 6.23 -20.72
N LYS A 255 0.31 6.90 -21.75
CA LYS A 255 -1.06 7.41 -21.80
C LYS A 255 -1.92 6.39 -22.54
N PRO A 256 -2.89 5.73 -21.90
CA PRO A 256 -3.78 4.79 -22.58
C PRO A 256 -4.45 5.46 -23.80
N GLY A 257 -4.47 4.78 -24.95
CA GLY A 257 -5.09 5.26 -26.18
C GLY A 257 -4.30 6.32 -26.97
N ILE A 258 -3.21 6.85 -26.42
CA ILE A 258 -2.31 7.79 -27.12
C ILE A 258 -0.92 7.14 -27.34
N GLY A 259 -0.34 6.60 -26.27
CA GLY A 259 1.01 6.03 -26.29
C GLY A 259 1.05 4.51 -26.44
N VAL A 260 -0.10 3.84 -26.30
CA VAL A 260 -0.23 2.37 -26.33
C VAL A 260 -1.59 2.05 -26.93
N SER A 261 -1.61 1.20 -27.96
CA SER A 261 -2.87 0.70 -28.52
C SER A 261 -3.58 -0.21 -27.52
N GLU A 262 -4.89 -0.39 -27.65
CA GLU A 262 -5.64 -1.31 -26.78
C GLU A 262 -5.06 -2.74 -26.81
N GLN A 263 -4.72 -3.23 -28.01
CA GLN A 263 -4.11 -4.54 -28.21
C GLN A 263 -2.75 -4.66 -27.51
N GLU A 264 -1.93 -3.62 -27.56
CA GLU A 264 -0.64 -3.61 -26.88
C GLU A 264 -0.81 -3.52 -25.36
N ALA A 265 -1.77 -2.74 -24.87
CA ALA A 265 -2.10 -2.69 -23.45
C ALA A 265 -2.61 -4.05 -22.92
N GLU A 266 -3.43 -4.76 -23.70
CA GLU A 266 -3.88 -6.11 -23.39
C GLU A 266 -2.71 -7.10 -23.36
N LYS A 267 -1.79 -7.01 -24.32
CA LYS A 267 -0.57 -7.82 -24.36
C LYS A 267 0.31 -7.57 -23.13
N ILE A 268 0.55 -6.30 -22.77
CA ILE A 268 1.32 -5.93 -21.57
C ILE A 268 0.63 -6.47 -20.32
N SER A 269 -0.68 -6.22 -20.16
CA SER A 269 -1.45 -6.71 -19.01
C SER A 269 -1.39 -8.23 -18.87
N SER A 270 -1.58 -8.95 -19.97
CA SER A 270 -1.52 -10.42 -20.01
C SER A 270 -0.16 -10.94 -19.57
N ALA A 271 0.92 -10.31 -20.02
CA ALA A 271 2.28 -10.70 -19.69
C ALA A 271 2.67 -10.31 -18.24
N VAL A 272 2.14 -9.20 -17.68
CA VAL A 272 2.25 -8.90 -16.24
C VAL A 272 1.53 -9.98 -15.42
N LEU A 273 0.30 -10.35 -15.80
CA LEU A 273 -0.47 -11.39 -15.12
C LEU A 273 0.23 -12.76 -15.21
N GLU A 274 0.86 -13.05 -16.33
CA GLU A 274 1.70 -14.23 -16.48
C GLU A 274 2.92 -14.19 -15.54
N GLY A 275 3.60 -13.05 -15.43
CA GLY A 275 4.68 -12.85 -14.47
C GLY A 275 4.23 -13.05 -13.03
N PHE A 276 3.05 -12.52 -12.63
CA PHE A 276 2.49 -12.78 -11.30
C PHE A 276 2.12 -14.24 -11.08
N ARG A 277 1.53 -14.90 -12.09
CA ARG A 277 1.29 -16.35 -12.05
C ARG A 277 2.60 -17.11 -11.93
N ALA A 278 3.68 -16.69 -12.60
CA ALA A 278 4.98 -17.31 -12.51
C ALA A 278 5.62 -17.12 -11.12
N ILE A 279 5.47 -15.95 -10.50
CA ILE A 279 5.90 -15.69 -9.11
C ILE A 279 5.12 -16.58 -8.13
N GLU A 280 3.80 -16.63 -8.25
CA GLU A 280 2.95 -17.52 -7.44
C GLU A 280 3.30 -19.00 -7.69
N ALA A 281 3.60 -19.32 -8.94
CA ALA A 281 3.92 -20.66 -9.40
C ALA A 281 5.39 -21.00 -9.30
N GLU A 282 6.33 -20.15 -8.82
CA GLU A 282 7.79 -20.43 -8.72
C GLU A 282 8.12 -21.50 -7.67
N LYS A 283 7.23 -22.48 -7.57
CA LYS A 283 7.51 -23.90 -7.53
C LYS A 283 7.74 -24.58 -8.91
N ARG A 284 7.45 -24.03 -10.12
CA ARG A 284 7.70 -24.61 -11.48
C ARG A 284 7.75 -23.56 -12.64
N LEU A 285 8.52 -23.89 -13.69
CA LEU A 285 9.16 -23.09 -14.77
C LEU A 285 8.30 -22.52 -15.94
N LEU A 286 8.83 -21.48 -16.64
CA LEU A 286 9.01 -21.25 -18.13
C LEU A 286 8.75 -19.78 -18.61
N HIS A 287 8.90 -19.42 -19.93
CA HIS A 287 9.92 -18.65 -20.77
C HIS A 287 9.49 -17.37 -21.66
N ASN A 288 10.37 -16.32 -21.75
CA ASN A 288 10.51 -14.99 -22.47
C ASN A 288 9.45 -13.90 -22.86
N ASP A 289 10.00 -12.66 -23.05
CA ASP A 289 9.54 -11.33 -23.57
C ASP A 289 8.35 -10.61 -22.90
N SER A 290 8.48 -10.34 -21.60
CA SER A 290 7.40 -9.83 -20.75
C SER A 290 7.77 -8.51 -20.05
N PRO A 291 6.78 -7.69 -19.66
CA PRO A 291 6.99 -6.55 -18.79
C PRO A 291 7.67 -7.00 -17.51
N VAL A 292 8.55 -6.13 -17.01
CA VAL A 292 9.44 -6.45 -15.91
C VAL A 292 8.87 -5.94 -14.58
N ILE A 293 8.71 -6.85 -13.63
CA ILE A 293 8.22 -6.60 -12.28
C ILE A 293 9.41 -6.18 -11.41
N ILE A 294 9.29 -5.01 -10.77
CA ILE A 294 10.31 -4.43 -9.89
C ILE A 294 9.68 -3.96 -8.58
N GLY A 295 10.52 -3.65 -7.58
CA GLY A 295 10.07 -3.01 -6.34
C GLY A 295 9.61 -3.98 -5.27
N PHE A 296 10.44 -4.96 -4.91
CA PHE A 296 10.11 -5.96 -3.90
C PHE A 296 10.42 -5.53 -2.45
N GLY A 297 10.72 -4.25 -2.22
CA GLY A 297 11.06 -3.76 -0.87
C GLY A 297 9.95 -3.91 0.15
N GLU A 298 8.72 -4.07 -0.31
CA GLU A 298 7.54 -4.26 0.52
C GLU A 298 6.92 -5.65 0.32
N ALA A 299 7.63 -6.58 -0.30
CA ALA A 299 7.12 -7.92 -0.53
C ALA A 299 6.99 -8.70 0.78
N ASN A 300 5.87 -9.41 0.97
CA ASN A 300 5.80 -10.41 2.02
C ASN A 300 6.51 -11.68 1.54
N ILE A 301 7.53 -12.11 2.29
CA ILE A 301 8.25 -13.35 2.02
C ILE A 301 7.85 -14.36 3.08
N ARG A 302 7.43 -15.54 2.65
CA ARG A 302 7.05 -16.62 3.55
C ARG A 302 8.25 -17.04 4.40
N ASN A 303 8.11 -16.96 5.72
CA ASN A 303 9.06 -17.59 6.63
C ASN A 303 9.01 -19.12 6.38
N PRO A 304 10.15 -19.80 6.18
CA PRO A 304 10.19 -21.24 5.97
C PRO A 304 9.49 -22.05 7.08
N ASP A 305 9.43 -21.50 8.30
CA ASP A 305 8.79 -22.15 9.45
C ASP A 305 7.25 -22.00 9.45
N TYR A 306 6.70 -21.13 8.60
CA TYR A 306 5.25 -20.97 8.49
C TYR A 306 4.63 -22.14 7.73
N SER A 307 3.63 -22.76 8.37
CA SER A 307 2.70 -23.68 7.70
C SER A 307 1.90 -22.96 6.60
N ASP A 308 1.27 -23.74 5.71
CA ASP A 308 0.44 -23.16 4.65
C ASP A 308 -0.69 -22.30 5.23
N LYS A 309 -1.25 -22.70 6.38
CA LYS A 309 -2.33 -21.99 7.08
C LYS A 309 -1.85 -20.68 7.73
N GLU A 310 -0.67 -20.69 8.35
CA GLU A 310 -0.08 -19.45 8.91
C GLU A 310 0.29 -18.48 7.81
N TRP A 311 0.91 -18.98 6.73
CA TRP A 311 1.20 -18.16 5.56
C TRP A 311 -0.08 -17.61 4.93
N GLU A 312 -1.11 -18.44 4.81
CA GLU A 312 -2.44 -18.03 4.38
C GLU A 312 -2.95 -16.88 5.25
N HIS A 313 -2.86 -16.98 6.58
CA HIS A 313 -3.28 -15.89 7.47
C HIS A 313 -2.50 -14.58 7.23
N VAL A 314 -1.18 -14.66 7.04
CA VAL A 314 -0.32 -13.50 6.74
C VAL A 314 -0.71 -12.84 5.42
N VAL A 315 -0.91 -13.61 4.35
CA VAL A 315 -1.29 -13.05 3.04
C VAL A 315 -2.78 -12.68 2.97
N HIS A 316 -3.64 -13.32 3.76
CA HIS A 316 -5.08 -13.03 3.80
C HIS A 316 -5.38 -11.71 4.52
N GLY A 317 -4.59 -11.35 5.55
CA GLY A 317 -4.69 -10.08 6.26
C GLY A 317 -4.09 -8.88 5.53
N GLY A 318 -3.41 -9.10 4.39
CA GLY A 318 -2.83 -8.02 3.60
C GLY A 318 -3.89 -7.14 2.92
N PRO A 319 -3.66 -5.82 2.75
CA PRO A 319 -4.58 -4.88 2.12
C PRO A 319 -4.68 -5.04 0.58
N ASP A 320 -4.60 -6.27 0.08
CA ASP A 320 -4.73 -6.56 -1.35
C ASP A 320 -6.16 -6.29 -1.82
N THR A 321 -6.30 -5.91 -3.09
CA THR A 321 -7.54 -5.96 -3.86
C THR A 321 -8.30 -7.28 -3.70
N ARG A 322 -7.61 -8.42 -3.46
CA ARG A 322 -8.26 -9.69 -3.07
C ARG A 322 -8.92 -9.63 -1.69
N TYR A 323 -8.33 -8.98 -0.69
CA TYR A 323 -8.98 -8.75 0.61
C TYR A 323 -10.21 -7.86 0.46
N MET A 324 -10.11 -6.78 -0.33
CA MET A 324 -11.25 -5.92 -0.66
C MET A 324 -12.35 -6.70 -1.41
N ARG A 325 -12.01 -7.53 -2.41
CA ARG A 325 -12.97 -8.40 -3.09
C ARG A 325 -13.55 -9.48 -2.17
N ARG A 326 -12.79 -10.03 -1.23
CA ARG A 326 -13.28 -11.03 -0.27
C ARG A 326 -14.23 -10.43 0.76
N LEU A 327 -13.96 -9.23 1.26
CA LEU A 327 -14.92 -8.49 2.11
C LEU A 327 -16.22 -8.16 1.38
N LEU A 328 -16.19 -8.05 0.05
CA LEU A 328 -17.41 -7.94 -0.76
C LEU A 328 -18.15 -9.27 -0.96
N VAL A 329 -17.51 -10.42 -0.67
CA VAL A 329 -18.04 -11.76 -0.98
C VAL A 329 -18.43 -12.57 0.28
N ILE A 330 -17.76 -12.38 1.43
CA ILE A 330 -18.01 -13.20 2.64
C ILE A 330 -19.16 -12.61 3.48
N PRO A 331 -20.29 -13.34 3.69
CA PRO A 331 -21.45 -12.85 4.43
C PRO A 331 -21.20 -12.69 5.94
N GLU A 332 -20.35 -13.53 6.55
CA GLU A 332 -20.07 -13.49 7.99
C GLU A 332 -19.16 -12.32 8.41
N GLY A 333 -18.49 -11.66 7.46
CA GLY A 333 -17.62 -10.50 7.70
C GLY A 333 -18.36 -9.17 7.96
N GLY A 334 -19.69 -9.21 8.03
CA GLY A 334 -20.55 -8.03 8.10
C GLY A 334 -20.74 -7.41 6.71
N ARG A 335 -22.01 -7.12 6.35
CA ARG A 335 -22.33 -6.37 5.13
C ARG A 335 -21.42 -5.14 5.06
N TRP A 336 -20.72 -4.98 3.93
CA TRP A 336 -20.01 -3.74 3.62
C TRP A 336 -21.03 -2.60 3.68
N LYS A 337 -21.11 -1.92 4.83
CA LYS A 337 -21.85 -0.67 4.94
C LYS A 337 -21.04 0.30 4.07
N ARG A 338 -21.67 0.99 3.12
CA ARG A 338 -21.04 2.06 2.32
C ARG A 338 -20.23 3.06 3.17
N THR A 339 -20.46 3.10 4.48
CA THR A 339 -19.82 3.96 5.48
C THR A 339 -18.72 3.31 6.31
N VAL A 340 -18.40 2.02 6.16
CA VAL A 340 -17.32 1.34 6.91
C VAL A 340 -16.35 0.68 5.95
N THR A 341 -15.24 1.36 5.72
CA THR A 341 -14.18 0.96 4.79
C THR A 341 -13.06 0.25 5.57
N PRO A 342 -12.35 -0.73 4.96
CA PRO A 342 -11.22 -1.38 5.63
C PRO A 342 -10.14 -0.36 6.00
N TYR A 343 -9.45 -0.66 7.10
CA TYR A 343 -8.64 0.23 7.94
C TYR A 343 -7.47 0.98 7.26
N HIS A 344 -7.29 0.93 5.94
CA HIS A 344 -6.04 1.35 5.28
C HIS A 344 -6.15 2.17 3.99
N HIS A 345 -7.32 2.70 3.62
CA HIS A 345 -7.35 3.78 2.62
C HIS A 345 -7.09 5.13 3.30
N LYS A 346 -5.86 5.63 3.18
CA LYS A 346 -5.39 6.90 3.78
C LYS A 346 -6.24 8.12 3.40
N LYS A 347 -7.04 8.05 2.33
CA LYS A 347 -8.23 8.90 2.09
C LYS A 347 -9.33 8.02 1.48
N PRO A 348 -10.34 7.57 2.25
CA PRO A 348 -11.45 6.74 1.75
C PRO A 348 -12.16 7.35 0.54
N ILE A 349 -12.10 8.67 0.46
CA ILE A 349 -12.64 9.51 -0.61
C ILE A 349 -11.93 9.25 -1.95
N ALA A 350 -10.63 8.94 -1.99
CA ALA A 350 -9.91 8.83 -3.27
C ALA A 350 -10.29 7.59 -4.09
N PHE A 351 -10.43 6.43 -3.44
CA PHE A 351 -10.85 5.19 -4.13
C PHE A 351 -12.32 5.26 -4.54
N ASN A 352 -13.18 5.76 -3.65
CA ASN A 352 -14.60 5.97 -3.98
C ASN A 352 -14.73 6.98 -5.12
N ASN A 353 -14.03 8.12 -5.07
CA ASN A 353 -14.03 9.08 -6.16
C ASN A 353 -13.50 8.48 -7.46
N TYR A 354 -12.48 7.63 -7.42
CA TYR A 354 -12.03 6.90 -8.60
C TYR A 354 -13.14 6.04 -9.18
N VAL A 355 -13.74 5.16 -8.38
CA VAL A 355 -14.83 4.26 -8.83
C VAL A 355 -16.01 5.07 -9.36
N GLU A 356 -16.40 6.15 -8.68
CA GLU A 356 -17.47 7.05 -9.10
C GLU A 356 -17.12 7.89 -10.34
N SER A 357 -15.83 8.12 -10.63
CA SER A 357 -15.38 8.84 -11.82
C SER A 357 -15.28 7.95 -13.08
N ILE A 358 -15.39 6.62 -12.93
CA ILE A 358 -15.36 5.69 -14.06
C ILE A 358 -16.69 5.79 -14.84
N PRO A 359 -16.66 5.82 -16.19
CA PRO A 359 -17.87 5.80 -17.00
C PRO A 359 -18.80 4.64 -16.62
N ASP A 360 -20.10 4.91 -16.51
CA ASP A 360 -21.09 3.98 -15.97
C ASP A 360 -21.05 2.59 -16.60
N GLY A 361 -20.85 2.50 -17.92
CA GLY A 361 -20.75 1.20 -18.61
C GLY A 361 -19.56 0.36 -18.13
N PHE A 362 -18.41 0.99 -17.91
CA PHE A 362 -17.19 0.30 -17.45
C PHE A 362 -17.26 0.01 -15.95
N ARG A 363 -17.79 0.95 -15.16
CA ARG A 363 -18.06 0.76 -13.72
C ARG A 363 -19.01 -0.43 -13.52
N TRP A 364 -20.09 -0.45 -14.30
CA TRP A 364 -21.06 -1.53 -14.25
C TRP A 364 -20.43 -2.87 -14.63
N ALA A 365 -19.69 -2.94 -15.74
CA ALA A 365 -19.08 -4.18 -16.20
C ALA A 365 -18.04 -4.75 -15.21
N THR A 366 -17.31 -3.86 -14.52
CA THR A 366 -16.13 -4.23 -13.73
C THR A 366 -16.42 -4.38 -12.23
N PHE A 367 -17.31 -3.56 -11.68
CA PHE A 367 -17.60 -3.49 -10.24
C PHE A 367 -19.04 -3.89 -9.94
N ASP A 368 -20.03 -3.15 -10.49
CA ASP A 368 -21.42 -3.34 -10.05
C ASP A 368 -21.98 -4.69 -10.50
N ARG A 369 -21.63 -5.18 -11.69
CA ARG A 369 -22.03 -6.50 -12.17
C ARG A 369 -21.50 -7.61 -11.28
N VAL A 370 -20.24 -7.49 -10.83
CA VAL A 370 -19.63 -8.46 -9.91
C VAL A 370 -20.38 -8.46 -8.58
N ILE A 371 -20.65 -7.28 -8.03
CA ILE A 371 -21.43 -7.11 -6.79
C ILE A 371 -22.85 -7.69 -6.96
N GLN A 372 -23.53 -7.41 -8.07
CA GLN A 372 -24.88 -7.91 -8.35
C GLN A 372 -24.92 -9.42 -8.54
N THR A 373 -23.90 -10.02 -9.14
CA THR A 373 -23.79 -11.48 -9.26
C THR A 373 -23.60 -12.11 -7.88
N VAL A 374 -22.77 -11.52 -7.02
CA VAL A 374 -22.55 -11.99 -5.64
C VAL A 374 -23.83 -11.87 -4.81
N ILE A 375 -24.53 -10.72 -4.88
CA ILE A 375 -25.83 -10.52 -4.22
C ILE A 375 -26.85 -11.57 -4.67
N ARG A 376 -26.95 -11.83 -5.97
CA ARG A 376 -27.86 -12.85 -6.51
C ARG A 376 -27.48 -14.27 -6.05
N GLY A 377 -26.18 -14.58 -6.00
CA GLY A 377 -25.69 -15.85 -5.45
C GLY A 377 -26.09 -16.02 -3.97
N MET A 378 -25.96 -14.96 -3.17
CA MET A 378 -26.38 -14.98 -1.76
C MET A 378 -27.89 -15.15 -1.60
N GLN A 379 -28.70 -14.45 -2.42
CA GLN A 379 -30.15 -14.60 -2.41
C GLN A 379 -30.57 -16.02 -2.78
N ALA A 380 -29.93 -16.62 -3.80
CA ALA A 380 -30.19 -18.00 -4.20
C ALA A 380 -29.82 -18.99 -3.09
N SER A 381 -28.67 -18.80 -2.42
CA SER A 381 -28.25 -19.64 -1.29
C SER A 381 -29.23 -19.54 -0.12
N LEU A 382 -29.64 -18.32 0.27
CA LEU A 382 -30.62 -18.10 1.33
C LEU A 382 -31.97 -18.74 1.00
N GLN A 383 -32.43 -18.60 -0.24
CA GLN A 383 -33.67 -19.21 -0.69
C GLN A 383 -33.59 -20.74 -0.66
N ALA A 384 -32.47 -21.33 -1.07
CA ALA A 384 -32.25 -22.77 -1.02
C ALA A 384 -32.24 -23.29 0.43
N THR A 385 -31.55 -22.61 1.34
CA THR A 385 -31.56 -22.95 2.77
C THR A 385 -32.96 -22.83 3.37
N TYR A 386 -33.71 -21.78 3.01
CA TYR A 386 -35.10 -21.61 3.44
C TYR A 386 -36.00 -22.75 2.92
N SER A 387 -35.90 -23.12 1.65
CA SER A 387 -36.67 -24.23 1.08
C SER A 387 -36.30 -25.57 1.71
N ALA A 388 -35.02 -25.82 2.01
CA ALA A 388 -34.59 -27.02 2.71
C ALA A 388 -35.18 -27.11 4.13
N LEU A 389 -35.07 -26.02 4.92
CA LEU A 389 -35.65 -25.93 6.25
C LEU A 389 -37.18 -26.05 6.24
N HIS A 390 -37.85 -25.40 5.29
CA HIS A 390 -39.30 -25.48 5.15
C HIS A 390 -39.74 -26.90 4.80
N ASN A 391 -39.01 -27.62 3.95
CA ASN A 391 -39.29 -29.02 3.67
C ASN A 391 -39.06 -29.87 4.93
N GLU A 392 -37.89 -29.82 5.57
CA GLU A 392 -37.60 -30.60 6.78
C GLU A 392 -38.58 -30.32 7.94
N LEU A 393 -38.92 -29.06 8.19
CA LEU A 393 -39.86 -28.68 9.23
C LEU A 393 -41.31 -28.97 8.83
N GLY A 394 -41.66 -28.88 7.53
CA GLY A 394 -42.95 -29.30 7.00
C GLY A 394 -43.22 -30.80 7.18
N TRP A 395 -42.16 -31.63 7.16
CA TRP A 395 -42.23 -33.04 7.55
C TRP A 395 -42.46 -33.23 9.05
N GLN A 396 -41.89 -32.38 9.91
CA GLN A 396 -42.12 -32.47 11.36
C GLN A 396 -43.51 -31.97 11.78
N VAL A 397 -44.07 -30.95 11.12
CA VAL A 397 -45.42 -30.45 11.46
C VAL A 397 -46.53 -31.46 11.12
N ARG A 398 -46.28 -32.43 10.21
CA ARG A 398 -47.18 -33.57 10.01
C ARG A 398 -46.98 -34.74 10.99
N LEU A 399 -45.90 -34.76 11.76
CA LEU A 399 -45.56 -35.88 12.66
C LEU A 399 -45.71 -35.55 14.16
N VAL A 400 -45.98 -34.31 14.56
CA VAL A 400 -46.20 -33.96 15.97
C VAL A 400 -47.70 -33.94 16.29
N GLY A 401 -48.26 -35.14 16.32
CA GLY A 401 -49.43 -35.50 17.12
C GLY A 401 -49.00 -36.19 18.41
N SER A 402 -48.00 -35.68 19.12
CA SER A 402 -47.70 -36.07 20.51
C SER A 402 -46.78 -35.03 21.13
N GLY A 403 -47.26 -34.39 22.20
CA GLY A 403 -46.56 -33.28 22.83
C GLY A 403 -45.25 -33.73 23.48
N PHE A 404 -44.13 -33.19 23.01
CA PHE A 404 -42.94 -32.87 23.82
C PHE A 404 -41.94 -32.10 22.93
N LEU A 405 -41.79 -30.78 23.15
CA LEU A 405 -40.66 -29.88 22.83
C LEU A 405 -41.17 -28.44 22.61
N GLN A 406 -41.22 -27.61 23.67
CA GLN A 406 -41.87 -26.28 23.58
C GLN A 406 -41.01 -25.06 23.97
N HIS A 407 -39.68 -25.18 24.15
CA HIS A 407 -38.87 -23.99 24.51
C HIS A 407 -37.66 -23.68 23.64
N ALA A 408 -36.90 -24.65 23.13
CA ALA A 408 -35.76 -24.35 22.26
C ALA A 408 -36.19 -23.93 20.83
N SER A 409 -37.28 -24.50 20.31
CA SER A 409 -37.80 -24.25 18.96
C SER A 409 -38.44 -22.87 18.79
N VAL A 410 -39.12 -22.37 19.83
CA VAL A 410 -39.84 -21.09 19.78
C VAL A 410 -38.88 -19.90 19.73
N LYS A 411 -37.78 -19.95 20.48
CA LYS A 411 -36.77 -18.88 20.48
C LYS A 411 -36.03 -18.79 19.14
N PHE A 412 -35.65 -19.94 18.59
CA PHE A 412 -35.02 -20.00 17.28
C PHE A 412 -35.96 -19.51 16.16
N LEU A 413 -37.22 -19.95 16.15
CA LEU A 413 -38.22 -19.49 15.18
C LEU A 413 -38.51 -17.98 15.31
N SER A 414 -38.51 -17.43 16.54
CA SER A 414 -38.66 -16.00 16.79
C SER A 414 -37.50 -15.18 16.19
N GLU A 415 -36.26 -15.62 16.39
CA GLU A 415 -35.07 -14.93 15.87
C GLU A 415 -35.01 -14.99 14.33
N VAL A 416 -35.39 -16.13 13.73
CA VAL A 416 -35.51 -16.29 12.28
C VAL A 416 -36.61 -15.39 11.70
N LEU A 417 -37.79 -15.34 12.33
CA LEU A 417 -38.89 -14.45 11.91
C LEU A 417 -38.52 -12.96 12.04
N GLN A 418 -37.73 -12.60 13.04
CA GLN A 418 -37.25 -11.23 13.23
C GLN A 418 -36.25 -10.82 12.13
N CYS A 419 -35.34 -11.73 11.77
CA CYS A 419 -34.42 -11.52 10.63
C CYS A 419 -35.20 -11.36 9.31
N TYR A 420 -36.26 -12.16 9.10
CA TYR A 420 -37.11 -12.06 7.92
C TYR A 420 -37.85 -10.71 7.83
N ARG A 421 -38.43 -10.22 8.95
CA ARG A 421 -39.10 -8.91 8.98
C ARG A 421 -38.16 -7.75 8.66
N ILE A 422 -36.91 -7.83 9.10
CA ILE A 422 -35.89 -6.81 8.81
C ILE A 422 -35.51 -6.87 7.32
N ALA A 423 -35.30 -8.07 6.76
CA ALA A 423 -34.97 -8.24 5.36
C ALA A 423 -36.09 -7.75 4.43
N SER A 424 -37.35 -8.07 4.73
CA SER A 424 -38.52 -7.61 3.96
C SER A 424 -38.63 -6.08 3.96
N ARG A 425 -38.49 -5.43 5.12
CA ARG A 425 -38.54 -3.95 5.21
C ARG A 425 -37.44 -3.27 4.39
N ILE A 426 -36.25 -3.87 4.35
CA ILE A 426 -35.14 -3.34 3.54
C ILE A 426 -35.45 -3.48 2.04
N ALA A 427 -36.02 -4.62 1.62
CA ALA A 427 -36.43 -4.83 0.23
C ALA A 427 -37.53 -3.84 -0.20
N ASP A 428 -38.53 -3.61 0.65
CA ASP A 428 -39.62 -2.66 0.39
C ASP A 428 -39.09 -1.22 0.29
N GLN A 429 -38.17 -0.82 1.18
CA GLN A 429 -37.53 0.50 1.11
C GLN A 429 -36.66 0.67 -0.14
N GLN A 430 -35.98 -0.37 -0.59
CA GLN A 430 -35.19 -0.34 -1.82
C GLN A 430 -36.09 -0.26 -3.06
N ALA A 431 -37.20 -1.01 -3.10
CA ALA A 431 -38.17 -0.93 -4.18
C ALA A 431 -38.83 0.46 -4.24
N LEU A 432 -39.16 1.04 -3.09
CA LEU A 432 -39.71 2.40 -3.01
C LEU A 432 -38.70 3.43 -3.55
N ALA A 433 -37.44 3.37 -3.12
CA ALA A 433 -36.40 4.27 -3.60
C ALA A 433 -36.14 4.14 -5.11
N GLN A 434 -36.17 2.92 -5.65
CA GLN A 434 -36.02 2.68 -7.10
C GLN A 434 -37.21 3.20 -7.91
N ASN A 435 -38.42 3.14 -7.36
CA ASN A 435 -39.61 3.69 -8.01
C ASN A 435 -39.63 5.23 -7.97
N THR A 436 -39.14 5.84 -6.89
CA THR A 436 -38.96 7.30 -6.82
C THR A 436 -37.96 7.79 -7.87
N ILE A 437 -36.81 7.11 -8.00
CA ILE A 437 -35.77 7.45 -9.01
C ILE A 437 -36.26 7.26 -10.45
N ARG A 438 -37.26 6.40 -10.70
CA ARG A 438 -37.85 6.22 -12.04
C ARG A 438 -38.99 7.20 -12.35
N ALA A 439 -39.57 7.81 -11.32
CA ALA A 439 -40.66 8.76 -11.45
C ALA A 439 -40.16 10.21 -11.60
N GLU A 440 -38.92 10.46 -11.17
CA GLU A 440 -38.10 11.64 -11.50
C GLU A 440 -37.36 11.42 -12.83
#